data_AF-A0A434A2R9-F1
#
_entry.id   AF-A0A434A2R9-F1
#
_cell.length_a   1.000
_cell.length_b   1.000
_cell.length_c   1.000
_cell.angle_alpha   90.00
_cell.angle_beta   90.00
_cell.angle_gamma   90.00
#
_symmetry.space_group_name_H-M   'P 1'
#
loop_
_entity.id
_entity.type
_entity.pdbx_description
1 polymer ?
#
loop_
_entity_poly.entity_id
_entity_poly.type
_entity_poly.pdbx_seq_one_letter_code
_entity_poly.pdbx_strand_id
1 'polypeptide(L)'
;MQSTDQRILRLIEVLILQNKVNREIDFCRDIGILPQTVSKIRKGINHFTVSHIETICIKYNVNANWLFGRDKKVFNMSGSIEIEDFLQ
;
A
#
# COMPACT_ATOMS: atom_id res chain seq x y z
N MET A 1 2.92 -0.30 -14.87
CA MET A 1 2.91 -0.13 -13.40
C MET A 1 3.05 -1.51 -12.78
N GLN A 2 3.92 -1.70 -11.78
CA GLN A 2 4.13 -3.04 -11.21
C GLN A 2 2.95 -3.43 -10.31
N SER A 3 2.72 -4.74 -10.15
CA SER A 3 1.62 -5.26 -9.30
C SER A 3 1.75 -4.83 -7.85
N THR A 4 2.98 -4.76 -7.32
CA THR A 4 3.24 -4.25 -5.97
C THR A 4 2.86 -2.77 -5.84
N ASP A 5 3.15 -1.93 -6.84
CA ASP A 5 2.73 -0.52 -6.81
C ASP A 5 1.19 -0.41 -6.79
N GLN A 6 0.50 -1.20 -7.63
CA GLN A 6 -0.95 -1.25 -7.66
C GLN A 6 -1.54 -1.62 -6.30
N ARG A 7 -0.97 -2.64 -5.65
CA ARG A 7 -1.41 -3.07 -4.32
C ARG A 7 -1.14 -2.04 -3.25
N ILE A 8 -0.01 -1.32 -3.29
CA ILE A 8 0.25 -0.22 -2.35
C ILE A 8 -0.72 0.94 -2.59
N LEU A 9 -1.02 1.29 -3.84
CA LEU A 9 -2.02 2.31 -4.15
C LEU A 9 -3.41 1.90 -3.63
N ARG A 10 -3.78 0.64 -3.77
CA ARG A 10 -5.02 0.09 -3.19
C ARG A 10 -5.00 0.09 -1.66
N LEU A 11 -3.85 -0.19 -1.05
CA LEU A 11 -3.69 -0.11 0.40
C LEU A 11 -3.98 1.30 0.91
N ILE A 12 -3.56 2.35 0.21
CA ILE A 12 -3.87 3.74 0.59
C ILE A 12 -5.38 3.92 0.73
N GLU A 13 -6.15 3.44 -0.25
CA GLU A 13 -7.62 3.49 -0.22
C GLU A 13 -8.20 2.71 0.96
N VAL A 14 -7.69 1.50 1.22
CA VAL A 14 -8.10 0.67 2.36
C VAL A 14 -7.84 1.38 3.69
N LEU A 15 -6.65 1.97 3.86
CA LEU A 15 -6.29 2.69 5.09
C LEU A 15 -7.19 3.90 5.32
N ILE A 16 -7.57 4.61 4.25
CA ILE A 16 -8.51 5.73 4.33
C ILE A 16 -9.91 5.26 4.72
N LEU A 17 -10.43 4.21 4.08
CA LEU A 17 -11.75 3.66 4.39
C LEU A 17 -11.85 3.12 5.82
N GLN A 18 -10.73 2.63 6.37
CA GLN A 18 -10.65 2.17 7.77
C GLN A 18 -10.35 3.30 8.77
N ASN A 19 -10.28 4.57 8.32
CA ASN A 19 -9.88 5.72 9.15
C ASN A 19 -8.51 5.57 9.83
N LYS A 20 -7.61 4.75 9.26
CA LYS A 20 -6.21 4.62 9.72
C LYS A 20 -5.34 5.76 9.20
N VAL A 21 -5.73 6.34 8.07
CA VAL A 21 -5.12 7.50 7.43
C VAL A 21 -6.25 8.42 6.98
N ASN A 22 -6.14 9.73 7.16
CA ASN A 22 -7.22 10.64 6.74
C ASN A 22 -7.22 10.89 5.23
N ARG A 23 -6.03 11.11 4.63
CA ARG A 23 -5.86 11.44 3.21
C ARG A 23 -4.55 10.86 2.66
N GLU A 24 -4.45 10.73 1.34
CA GLU A 24 -3.21 10.24 0.67
C GLU A 24 -1.96 11.04 1.07
N ILE A 25 -2.08 12.35 1.33
CA ILE A 25 -0.95 13.19 1.78
C ILE A 25 -0.43 12.78 3.17
N ASP A 26 -1.30 12.27 4.04
CA ASP A 26 -0.92 11.82 5.37
C ASP A 26 -0.15 10.49 5.26
N PHE A 27 -0.58 9.58 4.38
CA PHE A 27 0.19 8.38 4.01
C PHE A 27 1.56 8.74 3.42
N CYS A 28 1.62 9.70 2.50
CA CYS A 28 2.88 10.14 1.89
C CYS A 28 3.88 10.62 2.94
N ARG A 29 3.41 11.48 3.86
CA ARG A 29 4.22 11.97 4.99
C ARG A 29 4.70 10.81 5.86
N ASP A 30 3.81 9.87 6.12
CA ASP A 30 4.06 8.73 6.99
C ASP A 30 5.18 7.81 6.51
N ILE A 31 5.38 7.71 5.18
CA ILE A 31 6.41 6.87 4.54
C ILE A 31 7.56 7.70 3.94
N GLY A 32 7.59 9.00 4.18
CA GLY A 32 8.69 9.88 3.78
C GLY A 32 8.75 10.24 2.29
N ILE A 33 7.61 10.24 1.59
CA ILE A 33 7.54 10.64 0.18
C ILE A 33 6.70 11.89 -0.05
N LEU A 34 6.93 12.55 -1.18
CA LEU A 34 6.11 13.67 -1.63
C LEU A 34 4.86 13.15 -2.39
N PRO A 35 3.69 13.82 -2.32
CA PRO A 35 2.50 13.41 -3.07
C PRO A 35 2.72 13.28 -4.58
N GLN A 36 3.57 14.14 -5.14
CA GLN A 36 3.96 14.06 -6.56
C GLN A 36 4.64 12.72 -6.93
N THR A 37 5.29 12.05 -5.98
CA THR A 37 5.89 10.73 -6.18
C THR A 37 4.80 9.70 -6.42
N VAL A 38 3.69 9.74 -5.66
CA VAL A 38 2.53 8.85 -5.88
C VAL A 38 1.92 9.10 -7.26
N SER A 39 1.77 10.37 -7.67
CA SER A 39 1.31 10.71 -9.02
C SER A 39 2.21 10.16 -10.13
N LYS A 40 3.54 10.14 -9.93
CA LYS A 40 4.49 9.53 -10.88
C LYS A 40 4.41 7.99 -10.86
N ILE A 41 4.18 7.39 -9.70
CA ILE A 41 3.98 5.93 -9.58
C ILE A 41 2.72 5.49 -10.32
N ARG A 42 1.60 6.21 -10.17
CA ARG A 42 0.36 5.96 -10.94
C ARG A 42 0.58 6.01 -12.46
N LYS A 43 1.53 6.83 -12.93
CA LYS A 43 1.94 6.93 -14.34
C LYS A 43 2.99 5.90 -14.77
N GLY A 44 3.46 5.05 -13.84
CA GLY A 44 4.52 4.08 -14.10
C GLY A 44 5.92 4.67 -14.30
N ILE A 45 6.14 5.92 -13.89
CA ILE A 45 7.43 6.63 -14.02
C ILE A 45 8.35 6.30 -12.84
N ASN A 46 7.77 6.16 -11.65
CA ASN A 46 8.48 5.81 -10.41
C ASN A 46 7.89 4.52 -9.82
N HIS A 47 8.59 3.94 -8.85
CA HIS A 47 8.14 2.78 -8.07
C HIS A 47 8.32 3.02 -6.58
N PHE A 48 7.54 2.31 -5.75
CA PHE A 48 7.87 2.22 -4.33
C PHE A 48 9.17 1.41 -4.16
N THR A 49 10.09 1.92 -3.33
CA THR A 49 11.35 1.23 -3.04
C THR A 49 11.12 0.15 -1.99
N VAL A 50 12.08 -0.76 -1.83
CA VAL A 50 12.07 -1.76 -0.75
C VAL A 50 11.95 -1.07 0.62
N SER A 51 12.70 0.02 0.83
CA SER A 51 12.63 0.79 2.08
C SER A 51 11.25 1.42 2.33
N HIS A 52 10.56 1.88 1.27
CA HIS A 52 9.17 2.31 1.42
C HIS A 52 8.26 1.15 1.82
N ILE A 53 8.42 -0.02 1.18
CA ILE A 53 7.62 -1.22 1.49
C ILE A 53 7.82 -1.66 2.94
N GLU A 54 9.06 -1.71 3.41
CA GLU A 54 9.39 -2.03 4.81
C GLU A 54 8.72 -1.05 5.77
N THR A 55 8.84 0.25 5.49
CA THR A 55 8.21 1.30 6.30
C THR A 55 6.68 1.15 6.34
N ILE A 56 6.04 0.86 5.21
CA ILE A 56 4.60 0.60 5.11
C ILE A 56 4.21 -0.61 5.96
N CYS A 57 4.92 -1.73 5.81
CA CYS A 57 4.65 -2.98 6.53
C CYS A 57 4.71 -2.78 8.04
N ILE A 58 5.76 -2.12 8.52
CA ILE A 58 5.96 -1.84 9.95
C ILE A 58 4.88 -0.88 10.46
N LYS A 59 4.67 0.23 9.77
CA LYS A 59 3.81 1.32 10.25
C LYS A 59 2.34 0.95 10.32
N TYR A 60 1.85 0.20 9.34
CA TYR A 60 0.43 -0.14 9.24
C TYR A 60 0.12 -1.61 9.56
N ASN A 61 1.12 -2.36 10.04
CA ASN A 61 1.04 -3.80 10.28
C ASN A 61 0.54 -4.58 9.05
N VAL A 62 1.04 -4.23 7.87
CA VAL A 62 0.62 -4.82 6.59
C VAL A 62 1.37 -6.13 6.34
N ASN A 63 0.67 -7.10 5.79
CA ASN A 63 1.23 -8.36 5.35
C ASN A 63 1.98 -8.17 4.04
N ALA A 64 3.30 -8.33 4.07
CA ALA A 64 4.13 -8.22 2.87
C ALA A 64 3.73 -9.24 1.79
N ASN A 65 3.30 -10.45 2.18
CA ASN A 65 2.84 -11.46 1.21
C ASN A 65 1.62 -10.96 0.44
N TRP A 66 0.73 -10.18 1.07
CA TRP A 66 -0.36 -9.53 0.36
C TRP A 66 0.18 -8.49 -0.62
N LEU A 67 1.14 -7.63 -0.25
CA LEU A 67 1.73 -6.67 -1.21
C LEU A 67 2.35 -7.34 -2.45
N PHE A 68 2.82 -8.58 -2.33
CA PHE A 68 3.38 -9.38 -3.42
C PHE A 68 2.41 -10.39 -4.06
N GLY A 69 1.12 -10.35 -3.71
CA GLY A 69 0.11 -11.23 -4.30
C GLY A 69 0.22 -12.71 -3.92
N ARG A 70 0.85 -13.01 -2.78
CA ARG A 70 1.03 -14.36 -2.22
C ARG A 70 0.05 -14.70 -1.11
N ASP A 71 -0.71 -13.70 -0.64
CA ASP A 71 -1.73 -13.85 0.39
C ASP A 71 -2.92 -12.93 0.10
N LYS A 72 -4.08 -13.25 0.65
CA LYS A 72 -5.32 -12.47 0.57
C LYS A 72 -5.47 -11.53 1.77
N LYS A 73 -4.87 -11.86 2.92
CA LYS A 73 -4.98 -11.07 4.16
C LYS A 73 -4.12 -9.80 4.10
N VAL A 74 -4.75 -8.64 4.21
CA VAL A 74 -4.08 -7.34 4.11
C VAL A 74 -3.15 -7.05 5.30
N PHE A 75 -3.54 -7.43 6.52
CA PHE A 75 -2.83 -7.11 7.76
C PHE A 75 -2.39 -8.36 8.52
N ASN A 76 -1.32 -8.26 9.31
CA ASN A 76 -0.83 -9.36 10.17
C ASN A 76 -1.64 -9.42 11.47
N MET A 77 -2.95 -9.69 11.37
CA MET A 77 -3.82 -9.88 12.53
C MET A 77 -4.99 -10.82 12.22
N SER A 78 -5.50 -11.48 13.26
CA SER A 78 -6.72 -12.26 13.19
C SER A 78 -7.91 -11.36 12.80
N GLY A 79 -8.77 -11.87 11.91
CA GLY A 79 -9.89 -11.09 11.38
C GLY A 79 -9.49 -9.98 10.42
N SER A 80 -8.25 -9.97 9.90
CA SER A 80 -7.87 -9.07 8.82
C SER A 80 -8.85 -9.20 7.66
N ILE A 81 -9.19 -8.07 7.05
CA ILE A 81 -9.86 -8.06 5.76
C ILE A 81 -9.03 -8.85 4.74
N GLU A 82 -9.74 -9.56 3.87
CA GLU A 82 -9.16 -10.29 2.75
C GLU A 82 -9.58 -9.59 1.46
N ILE A 83 -8.60 -9.32 0.60
CA ILE A 83 -8.83 -8.73 -0.72
C ILE A 83 -8.28 -9.69 -1.76
N GLU A 84 -9.19 -10.23 -2.56
CA GLU A 84 -8.85 -10.93 -3.79
C GLU A 84 -8.77 -9.91 -4.92
N ASP A 85 -7.59 -9.81 -5.52
CA ASP A 85 -7.44 -9.05 -6.73
C ASP A 85 -7.94 -9.89 -7.90
N PHE A 86 -9.03 -9.46 -8.54
CA PHE A 86 -9.38 -9.91 -9.89
C PHE A 86 -8.48 -9.22 -10.91
N LEU A 87 -7.16 -9.39 -10.79
CA LEU A 87 -6.24 -8.91 -11.81
C LEU A 87 -6.27 -9.93 -12.96
N GLN A 88 -7.08 -9.60 -13.98
CA GLN A 88 -6.95 -10.14 -15.35
C GLN A 88 -5.71 -9.56 -16.02
#